data_AF-A0A0A8YRD2-F1
#
_entry.id   AF-A0A0A8YRD2-F1
#
_cell.length_a   1.000
_cell.length_b   1.000
_cell.length_c   1.000
_cell.angle_alpha   90.00
_cell.angle_beta   90.00
_cell.angle_gamma   90.00
#
_symmetry.space_group_name_H-M   'P 1'
#
loop_
_entity.id
_entity.type
_entity.pdbx_description
1 polymer ?
#
loop_
_entity_poly.entity_id
_entity_poly.type
_entity_poly.pdbx_seq_one_letter_code
_entity_poly.pdbx_strand_id
1 'polypeptide(L)'
;MQRIDDTLGVFHTHAVAGFLGGATTGLFAEPVLCNLFLSIPDSRGAFYGGDGGSQFGRQIAGALFVIAWNIVITSIICVLIGLVLPLRISDEQLLIGDDAVHGEEAYAIWAEGEHNDTTQHDESRNSGVAVGVTQNV
;
A
#
# COMPACT_ATOMS: atom_id res chain seq x y z
N MET A 1 -16.01 -10.46 3.61
CA MET A 1 -15.15 -9.58 2.80
C MET A 1 -14.63 -8.48 3.70
N GLN A 2 -13.32 -8.25 3.71
CA GLN A 2 -12.68 -7.28 4.61
C GLN A 2 -13.16 -5.87 4.28
N ARG A 3 -13.58 -5.11 5.30
CA ARG A 3 -14.12 -3.74 5.20
C ARG A 3 -13.05 -2.67 5.40
N ILE A 4 -11.77 -3.02 5.25
CA ILE A 4 -10.64 -2.14 5.51
C ILE A 4 -9.99 -1.87 4.16
N ASP A 5 -9.95 -0.59 3.78
CA ASP A 5 -9.34 -0.13 2.54
C ASP A 5 -7.88 0.31 2.83
N ASP A 6 -6.93 -0.52 2.37
CA ASP A 6 -5.49 -0.24 2.41
C ASP A 6 -5.05 0.05 0.97
N THR A 7 -5.25 1.30 0.56
CA THR A 7 -5.15 1.77 -0.83
C THR A 7 -3.79 1.47 -1.49
N LEU A 8 -2.71 1.47 -0.70
CA LEU A 8 -1.35 1.21 -1.17
C LEU A 8 -0.83 -0.19 -0.77
N GLY A 9 -1.66 -1.00 -0.10
CA GLY A 9 -1.25 -2.32 0.38
C GLY A 9 -0.14 -2.27 1.44
N VAL A 10 -0.02 -1.17 2.19
CA VAL A 10 1.08 -0.93 3.14
C VAL A 10 1.05 -1.93 4.28
N PHE A 11 -0.12 -2.35 4.75
CA PHE A 11 -0.24 -3.27 5.87
C PHE A 11 0.38 -4.64 5.55
N HIS A 12 0.04 -5.23 4.41
CA HIS A 12 0.55 -6.55 4.07
C HIS A 12 2.01 -6.51 3.62
N THR A 13 2.41 -5.49 2.86
CA THR A 13 3.78 -5.37 2.34
C THR A 13 4.80 -4.89 3.37
N HIS A 14 4.40 -4.09 4.36
CA HIS A 14 5.33 -3.54 5.35
C HIS A 14 5.10 -4.13 6.74
N ALA A 15 3.87 -4.09 7.27
CA ALA A 15 3.64 -4.54 8.65
C ALA A 15 3.78 -6.07 8.79
N VAL A 16 3.12 -6.84 7.91
CA VAL A 16 3.21 -8.30 7.95
C VAL A 16 4.60 -8.79 7.52
N ALA A 17 5.13 -8.26 6.41
CA ALA A 17 6.47 -8.64 5.95
C ALA A 17 7.56 -8.25 6.96
N GLY A 18 7.46 -7.07 7.58
CA GLY A 18 8.39 -6.60 8.60
C GLY A 18 8.34 -7.45 9.86
N PHE A 19 7.14 -7.80 10.34
CA PHE A 19 6.99 -8.72 11.48
C PHE A 19 7.60 -10.09 11.18
N LEU A 20 7.30 -10.65 10.01
CA LEU A 20 7.85 -11.94 9.59
C LEU A 20 9.38 -11.88 9.46
N GLY A 21 9.92 -10.82 8.86
CA GLY A 21 11.36 -10.60 8.75
C GLY A 21 12.06 -10.45 10.11
N GLY A 22 11.43 -9.76 11.06
CA GLY A 22 11.93 -9.65 12.42
C GLY A 22 11.94 -11.00 13.15
N ALA A 23 10.86 -11.79 12.99
CA ALA A 23 10.75 -13.12 13.56
C ALA A 23 11.78 -14.09 12.95
N THR A 24 11.96 -14.11 11.63
CA THR A 24 12.96 -14.96 10.96
C THR A 24 14.37 -14.53 11.32
N THR A 25 14.65 -13.24 11.51
CA THR A 25 15.92 -12.77 12.07
C THR A 25 16.18 -13.38 13.46
N GLY A 26 15.14 -13.43 14.31
CA GLY A 26 15.23 -14.07 15.62
C GLY A 26 15.53 -15.58 15.58
N LEU A 27 15.16 -16.26 14.50
CA LEU A 27 15.40 -17.69 14.30
C LEU A 27 16.75 -17.98 13.64
N PHE A 28 17.08 -17.23 12.58
CA PHE A 28 18.15 -17.51 11.63
C PHE A 28 19.36 -16.56 11.73
N ALA A 29 19.44 -15.68 12.73
CA ALA A 29 20.61 -14.83 12.94
C ALA A 29 21.88 -15.68 13.11
N GLU A 30 22.75 -15.69 12.10
CA GLU A 30 23.94 -16.53 12.09
C GLU A 30 25.03 -15.90 13.00
N PRO A 31 25.66 -16.67 13.91
CA PRO A 31 26.63 -16.16 14.88
C PRO A 31 27.90 -15.49 14.31
N VAL A 32 28.53 -16.06 13.28
CA VAL A 32 29.71 -15.52 12.60
C VAL A 32 29.38 -14.17 11.95
N LEU A 33 28.25 -14.07 11.24
CA LEU A 33 27.76 -12.83 10.64
C LEU A 33 27.43 -11.79 11.72
N CYS A 34 26.77 -12.20 12.81
CA CYS A 34 26.48 -11.32 13.93
C CYS A 34 27.76 -10.74 14.53
N ASN A 35 28.79 -11.56 14.77
CA ASN A 35 30.06 -11.08 15.34
C ASN A 35 30.85 -10.16 14.40
N LEU A 36 30.61 -10.22 13.08
CA LEU A 36 31.26 -9.34 12.11
C LEU A 36 30.64 -7.94 12.08
N PHE A 37 29.32 -7.83 12.27
CA PHE A 37 28.57 -6.58 12.07
C PHE A 37 27.98 -5.98 13.35
N LEU A 38 27.78 -6.76 14.41
CA LEU A 38 27.16 -6.30 15.66
C LEU A 38 28.22 -6.11 16.74
N SER A 39 28.09 -5.03 17.52
CA SER A 39 28.91 -4.81 18.72
C SER A 39 28.48 -5.66 19.92
N ILE A 40 27.42 -6.46 19.79
CA ILE A 40 26.93 -7.35 20.83
C ILE A 40 27.58 -8.72 20.62
N PRO A 41 28.52 -9.13 21.50
CA PRO A 41 29.16 -10.42 21.36
C PRO A 41 28.16 -11.57 21.53
N ASP A 42 28.39 -12.67 20.82
CA ASP A 42 27.65 -13.93 20.96
C ASP A 42 26.15 -13.88 20.57
N SER A 43 25.70 -12.81 19.91
CA SER A 43 24.35 -12.74 19.35
C SER A 43 24.14 -13.85 18.31
N ARG A 44 23.03 -14.58 18.44
CA ARG A 44 22.70 -15.73 17.60
C ARG A 44 21.20 -15.97 17.57
N GLY A 45 20.71 -16.55 16.49
CA GLY A 45 19.31 -16.95 16.33
C GLY A 45 18.98 -18.23 17.08
N ALA A 46 17.69 -18.46 17.33
CA ALA A 46 17.20 -19.59 18.11
C ALA A 46 17.66 -20.96 17.59
N PHE A 47 17.85 -21.12 16.27
CA PHE A 47 18.27 -22.39 15.68
C PHE A 47 19.76 -22.71 15.84
N TYR A 48 20.58 -21.76 16.29
CA TYR A 48 22.02 -21.95 16.52
C TYR A 48 22.36 -22.35 17.96
N GLY A 49 21.36 -22.65 18.80
CA GLY A 49 21.54 -23.15 20.17
C GLY A 49 22.10 -22.11 21.16
N GLY A 50 22.47 -22.56 22.36
CA GLY A 50 22.91 -21.67 23.45
C GLY A 50 21.81 -20.70 23.88
N ASP A 51 22.15 -19.41 24.04
CA ASP A 51 21.19 -18.35 24.39
C ASP A 51 20.40 -17.80 23.18
N GLY A 52 20.45 -18.44 22.01
CA GLY A 52 19.80 -17.94 20.79
C GLY A 52 18.28 -17.77 20.90
N GLY A 53 17.62 -18.50 21.81
CA GLY A 53 16.20 -18.33 22.10
C GLY A 53 15.86 -16.93 22.65
N SER A 54 16.82 -16.28 23.34
CA SER A 54 16.64 -14.92 23.85
C SER A 54 16.53 -13.90 22.71
N GLN A 55 17.22 -14.13 21.60
CA GLN A 55 17.14 -13.26 20.42
C GLN A 55 15.75 -13.28 19.77
N PHE A 56 15.14 -14.45 19.63
CA PHE A 56 13.77 -14.55 19.13
C PHE A 56 12.79 -13.79 20.03
N GLY A 57 12.90 -13.96 21.36
CA GLY A 57 12.08 -13.22 22.32
C GLY A 57 12.25 -11.70 22.21
N ARG A 58 13.49 -11.21 22.05
CA ARG A 58 13.79 -9.78 21.85
C ARG A 58 13.15 -9.23 20.57
N GLN A 59 13.22 -9.97 19.47
CA GLN A 59 12.61 -9.56 18.20
C GLN A 59 11.08 -9.46 18.30
N ILE A 60 10.43 -10.42 18.96
CA ILE A 60 8.97 -10.36 19.20
C ILE A 60 8.61 -9.20 20.12
N ALA A 61 9.33 -8.99 21.22
CA ALA A 61 9.08 -7.89 22.15
C ALA A 61 9.25 -6.53 21.46
N GLY A 62 10.30 -6.36 20.66
CA GLY A 62 10.53 -5.15 19.87
C GLY A 62 9.42 -4.91 18.85
N ALA A 63 9.00 -5.96 18.12
CA ALA A 63 7.92 -5.85 17.15
C ALA A 63 6.59 -5.45 17.80
N LEU A 64 6.22 -6.08 18.93
CA LEU A 64 5.02 -5.74 19.68
C LEU A 64 5.05 -4.31 20.22
N PHE A 65 6.21 -3.85 20.72
CA PHE A 65 6.39 -2.48 21.15
C PHE A 65 6.14 -1.50 20.01
N VAL A 66 6.76 -1.71 18.84
CA VAL A 66 6.60 -0.84 17.67
C VAL A 66 5.14 -0.82 17.19
N ILE A 67 4.48 -1.98 17.13
CA ILE A 67 3.07 -2.09 16.74
C ILE A 67 2.18 -1.31 17.71
N ALA A 68 2.30 -1.55 19.02
CA ALA A 68 1.49 -0.88 20.02
C ALA A 68 1.72 0.63 20.02
N TRP A 69 2.99 1.06 19.94
CA TRP A 69 3.37 2.45 19.89
C TRP A 69 2.76 3.16 18.68
N ASN A 70 2.87 2.58 17.48
CA ASN A 70 2.31 3.17 16.27
C ASN A 70 0.78 3.21 16.31
N ILE A 71 0.11 2.17 16.80
CA ILE A 71 -1.36 2.18 16.93
C ILE A 71 -1.79 3.32 17.85
N VAL A 72 -1.17 3.45 19.02
CA VAL A 72 -1.54 4.47 20.02
C VAL A 72 -1.22 5.87 19.52
N ILE A 73 0.02 6.14 19.13
CA ILE A 73 0.46 7.49 18.79
C ILE A 73 -0.17 7.98 17.49
N THR A 74 -0.22 7.15 16.44
CA THR A 74 -0.85 7.55 15.17
C THR A 74 -2.34 7.79 15.37
N SER A 75 -3.03 6.97 16.17
CA SER A 75 -4.45 7.19 16.47
C SER A 75 -4.67 8.50 17.23
N ILE A 76 -3.83 8.82 18.22
CA ILE A 76 -3.88 10.10 18.94
C ILE A 76 -3.69 11.26 17.96
N ILE A 77 -2.67 11.22 17.10
CA ILE A 77 -2.40 12.27 16.13
C ILE A 77 -3.58 12.45 15.17
N CYS A 78 -4.10 11.37 14.59
CA CYS A 78 -5.23 11.43 13.67
C CYS A 78 -6.49 11.98 14.35
N VAL A 79 -6.79 11.57 15.58
CA VAL A 79 -7.93 12.11 16.33
C VAL A 79 -7.74 13.60 16.59
N LEU A 80 -6.57 14.03 17.08
CA LEU A 80 -6.31 15.44 17.37
C LEU A 80 -6.41 16.33 16.13
N ILE A 81 -5.86 15.89 14.99
CA ILE A 81 -6.01 16.63 13.74
C ILE A 81 -7.47 16.63 13.28
N GLY A 82 -8.15 15.49 13.43
CA GLY A 82 -9.57 15.31 13.11
C GLY A 82 -10.53 16.23 13.89
N LEU A 83 -10.10 16.79 15.03
CA LEU A 83 -10.88 17.78 15.78
C LEU A 83 -10.88 19.17 15.13
N VAL A 84 -9.85 19.48 14.34
CA VAL A 84 -9.66 20.80 13.72
C VAL A 84 -9.96 20.76 12.23
N LEU A 85 -9.58 19.67 11.54
CA LEU A 85 -9.70 19.50 10.10
C LEU A 85 -10.22 18.10 9.75
N PRO A 86 -11.17 17.97 8.81
CA PRO A 86 -11.59 16.66 8.33
C PRO A 86 -10.43 15.97 7.59
N LEU A 87 -10.02 14.79 8.06
CA LEU A 87 -8.94 14.00 7.46
C LEU A 87 -9.33 13.27 6.17
N ARG A 88 -10.63 13.15 5.90
CA ARG A 88 -11.18 12.48 4.71
C ARG A 88 -12.13 13.44 4.02
N ILE A 89 -12.01 13.52 2.70
CA ILE A 89 -12.92 14.32 1.87
C ILE A 89 -14.35 13.74 1.94
N SER A 90 -15.37 14.53 1.62
CA SER A 90 -16.76 14.08 1.66
C SER A 90 -16.98 12.92 0.67
N ASP A 91 -17.87 11.97 0.99
CA ASP A 91 -18.11 10.80 0.13
C ASP A 91 -18.59 11.19 -1.29
N GLU A 92 -19.26 12.34 -1.44
CA GLU A 92 -19.67 12.90 -2.74
C GLU A 92 -18.47 13.34 -3.59
N GLN A 93 -17.54 14.10 -3.01
CA GLN A 93 -16.31 14.50 -3.70
C GLN A 93 -15.37 13.32 -3.92
N LEU A 94 -15.36 12.33 -3.02
CA LEU A 94 -14.60 11.09 -3.16
C LEU A 94 -15.07 10.25 -4.36
N LEU A 95 -16.35 10.35 -4.73
CA LEU A 95 -16.91 9.67 -5.91
C LEU A 95 -16.44 10.31 -7.22
N ILE A 96 -16.28 11.64 -7.24
CA ILE A 96 -15.77 12.39 -8.40
C ILE A 96 -14.26 12.20 -8.52
N GLY A 97 -13.54 12.19 -7.39
CA GLY A 97 -12.10 11.95 -7.35
C GLY A 97 -11.29 13.22 -7.60
N ASP A 98 -10.20 13.10 -8.34
CA ASP A 98 -9.19 14.15 -8.49
C ASP A 98 -9.74 15.42 -9.16
N ASP A 99 -10.70 15.29 -10.08
CA ASP A 99 -11.39 16.41 -10.72
C ASP A 99 -12.12 17.32 -9.70
N ALA A 100 -12.69 16.75 -8.62
CA ALA A 100 -13.34 17.54 -7.58
C ALA A 100 -12.38 18.34 -6.69
N VAL A 101 -11.08 18.00 -6.69
CA VAL A 101 -10.06 18.64 -5.85
C VAL A 101 -9.16 19.55 -6.66
N HIS A 102 -8.70 19.07 -7.82
CA HIS A 102 -7.68 19.72 -8.65
C HIS A 102 -8.22 20.19 -10.02
N GLY A 103 -9.45 19.80 -10.40
CA GLY A 103 -10.04 20.15 -11.71
C GLY A 103 -9.31 19.51 -12.88
N GLU A 104 -8.58 18.42 -12.63
CA GLU A 104 -7.82 17.69 -13.64
C GLU A 104 -8.29 16.23 -13.73
N GLU A 105 -8.34 15.73 -14.96
CA GLU A 105 -8.56 14.33 -15.26
C GLU A 105 -7.20 13.70 -15.57
N ALA A 106 -6.78 12.71 -14.78
CA ALA A 106 -5.48 12.04 -14.96
C ALA A 106 -5.30 11.42 -16.37
N TYR A 107 -6.41 11.10 -17.06
CA TYR A 107 -6.40 10.60 -18.43
C TYR A 107 -7.47 11.30 -19.29
N ALA A 108 -7.06 12.22 -20.15
CA ALA A 108 -7.92 12.81 -21.14
C ALA A 108 -8.09 11.90 -22.38
N ILE A 109 -8.64 10.69 -22.19
CA ILE A 109 -8.86 9.70 -23.28
C ILE A 109 -9.78 10.28 -24.39
N TRP A 110 -10.55 11.32 -24.07
CA TRP A 110 -11.42 12.00 -25.03
C TRP A 110 -10.79 13.24 -25.68
N ALA A 111 -9.64 13.74 -25.21
CA ALA A 111 -9.01 14.94 -25.76
C ALA A 111 -8.15 14.68 -27.01
N GLU A 112 -7.85 13.42 -27.35
CA GLU A 112 -7.11 13.06 -28.58
C GLU A 112 -8.02 12.58 -29.74
N GLY A 113 -9.34 12.64 -29.59
CA GLY A 113 -10.29 12.17 -30.62
C GLY A 113 -10.96 13.26 -31.46
N GLU A 114 -10.95 14.51 -31.02
CA GLU A 114 -11.67 15.61 -31.70
C GLU A 114 -10.70 16.55 -32.44
N HIS A 115 -9.77 15.98 -33.22
CA HIS A 115 -9.34 16.70 -34.41
C HIS A 115 -10.52 16.66 -35.38
N ASN A 116 -11.22 17.78 -35.41
CA ASN A 116 -12.33 18.10 -36.27
C ASN A 116 -11.90 17.99 -37.75
N ASP A 117 -11.79 16.78 -38.29
CA ASP A 117 -11.49 16.55 -39.70
C ASP A 117 -12.78 16.75 -40.48
N THR A 118 -13.11 18.03 -40.69
CA THR A 118 -14.12 18.47 -41.64
C THR A 118 -13.59 18.27 -43.06
N THR A 119 -13.25 17.04 -43.45
CA THR A 119 -13.14 16.67 -44.86
C THR A 119 -14.44 15.99 -45.25
N GLN A 120 -15.36 16.82 -45.80
CA GLN A 120 -16.44 16.33 -46.64
C GLN A 120 -15.82 15.44 -47.73
N HIS A 121 -16.03 14.13 -47.61
CA HIS A 121 -16.05 13.24 -48.76
C HIS A 121 -17.46 12.66 -48.84
N ASP A 122 -18.28 13.36 -49.60
CA ASP A 122 -19.37 12.75 -50.35
C ASP A 122 -18.79 11.54 -51.09
N GLU A 123 -19.21 10.32 -50.74
CA GLU A 123 -19.49 9.27 -51.72
C GLU A 123 -20.31 8.14 -51.08
N SER A 124 -21.39 7.83 -51.77
CA SER A 124 -22.32 6.74 -51.50
C SER A 124 -21.66 5.36 -51.30
N ARG A 125 -22.37 4.50 -50.55
CA ARG A 125 -22.28 3.01 -50.47
C ARG A 125 -21.27 2.46 -49.44
N ASN A 126 -21.78 1.87 -48.36
CA ASN A 126 -22.00 0.42 -48.27
C ASN A 126 -22.51 0.05 -46.87
N SER A 127 -23.43 -0.91 -46.82
CA SER A 127 -24.04 -1.46 -45.61
C SER A 127 -22.99 -2.27 -44.84
N GLY A 128 -22.66 -1.85 -43.62
CA GLY A 128 -21.70 -2.52 -42.74
C GLY A 128 -22.10 -2.34 -41.29
N VAL A 129 -22.68 -3.39 -40.71
CA VAL A 129 -23.16 -3.47 -39.33
C VAL A 129 -22.05 -3.14 -38.33
N ALA A 130 -22.24 -2.11 -37.50
CA ALA A 130 -21.43 -1.89 -36.31
C ALA A 130 -21.96 -2.80 -35.19
N VAL A 131 -21.20 -3.85 -34.88
CA VAL A 131 -21.46 -4.74 -33.73
C VAL A 131 -20.99 -4.02 -32.47
N GLY A 132 -21.92 -3.57 -31.64
CA GLY A 132 -21.63 -3.09 -30.30
C GLY A 132 -21.18 -4.25 -29.41
N VAL A 133 -20.03 -4.12 -28.76
CA VAL A 133 -19.60 -5.04 -27.69
C VAL A 133 -20.16 -4.53 -26.36
N THR A 134 -21.40 -4.89 -26.10
CA THR A 134 -21.90 -5.05 -24.73
C THR A 134 -22.26 -6.52 -24.57
N GLN A 135 -21.51 -7.27 -23.77
CA GLN A 135 -22.06 -8.25 -22.82
C GLN A 135 -20.93 -9.00 -22.08
N ASN A 136 -20.91 -8.76 -20.76
CA ASN A 136 -20.80 -9.75 -19.69
C ASN A 136 -19.69 -10.80 -19.79
N VAL A 137 -18.64 -10.61 -18.99
CA VAL A 137 -18.09 -11.68 -18.13
C VAL A 137 -17.73 -11.10 -16.78
#